data_AF-A0A098E8P4-F1
#
_entry.id   AF-A0A098E8P4-F1
#
_cell.length_a   1.000
_cell.length_b   1.000
_cell.length_c   1.000
_cell.angle_alpha   90.00
_cell.angle_beta   90.00
_cell.angle_gamma   90.00
#
_symmetry.space_group_name_H-M   'P 1'
#
loop_
_entity.id
_entity.type
_entity.pdbx_description
1 polymer ?
#
loop_
_entity_poly.entity_id
_entity_poly.type
_entity_poly.pdbx_seq_one_letter_code
_entity_poly.pdbx_strand_id
1 'polypeptide(L)'
;MIKKEGGYVIGMDATQDGNSDILFTARDCLQGIVLCAEKMPSEASEYIKPVMEGLKEKLGNPLAIIVDMHRGEGKVCLDVFPGVPVIECNYHFLDDVGNYILSAEYTELRNALTSGMKIKSAITRTLKELQHMVIKNEYDVDQIFHAFKKKQNPEYINPDEFNISVSYLIVSWILSYRKDSNGDRFPFSLPYLDLYKRCREMYREIEKL
;
A
#
# COMPACT_ATOMS: atom_id res chain seq x y z
N MET A 1 -11.56 5.26 -33.73
CA MET A 1 -11.28 4.00 -32.99
C MET A 1 -12.15 3.96 -31.74
N ILE A 2 -11.97 4.86 -30.77
CA ILE A 2 -12.70 4.89 -29.49
C ILE A 2 -14.23 4.86 -29.61
N LYS A 3 -14.84 5.67 -30.51
CA LYS A 3 -16.30 5.63 -30.73
C LYS A 3 -16.82 4.30 -31.30
N LYS A 4 -15.99 3.53 -32.01
CA LYS A 4 -16.38 2.22 -32.55
C LYS A 4 -16.30 1.12 -31.49
N GLU A 5 -15.50 1.33 -30.45
CA GLU A 5 -15.31 0.40 -29.31
C GLU A 5 -16.26 0.71 -28.13
N GLY A 6 -17.29 1.53 -28.33
CA GLY A 6 -18.29 1.84 -27.30
C GLY A 6 -17.99 3.09 -26.45
N GLY A 7 -16.86 3.78 -26.66
CA GLY A 7 -16.50 5.01 -25.95
C GLY A 7 -15.35 4.83 -24.96
N TYR A 8 -15.14 5.80 -24.08
CA TYR A 8 -14.07 5.83 -23.08
C TYR A 8 -14.50 6.64 -21.85
N VAL A 9 -13.86 6.36 -20.71
CA VAL A 9 -14.06 7.11 -19.45
C VAL A 9 -12.74 7.72 -19.05
N ILE A 10 -12.69 9.04 -18.87
CA ILE A 10 -11.45 9.69 -18.44
C ILE A 10 -11.33 9.56 -16.92
N GLY A 11 -10.20 9.07 -16.42
CA GLY A 11 -9.77 9.25 -15.04
C GLY A 11 -8.57 10.17 -15.00
N MET A 12 -8.61 11.14 -14.11
CA MET A 12 -7.53 12.11 -13.89
C MET A 12 -6.80 11.80 -12.58
N ASP A 13 -5.49 11.95 -12.59
CA ASP A 13 -4.66 11.84 -11.40
C ASP A 13 -3.39 12.69 -11.55
N ALA A 14 -2.88 13.17 -10.44
CA ALA A 14 -1.74 14.06 -10.36
C ALA A 14 -0.79 13.59 -9.25
N THR A 15 0.49 13.51 -9.57
CA THR A 15 1.52 13.14 -8.59
C THR A 15 2.64 14.18 -8.56
N GLN A 16 3.17 14.42 -7.36
CA GLN A 16 4.26 15.36 -7.12
C GLN A 16 5.32 14.71 -6.23
N ASP A 17 6.60 15.01 -6.46
CA ASP A 17 7.70 14.59 -5.59
C ASP A 17 8.38 15.82 -4.97
N GLY A 18 8.17 15.99 -3.66
CA GLY A 18 8.66 17.17 -2.93
C GLY A 18 8.14 18.47 -3.53
N ASN A 19 9.05 19.37 -3.91
CA ASN A 19 8.73 20.67 -4.51
C ASN A 19 8.85 20.65 -6.06
N SER A 20 8.76 19.48 -6.70
CA SER A 20 8.79 19.38 -8.16
C SER A 20 7.51 19.93 -8.80
N ASP A 21 7.53 20.13 -10.12
CA ASP A 21 6.28 20.22 -10.88
C ASP A 21 5.47 18.93 -10.71
N ILE A 22 4.16 19.04 -10.94
CA ILE A 22 3.21 17.94 -10.92
C ILE A 22 3.28 17.20 -12.25
N LEU A 23 3.26 15.86 -12.19
CA LEU A 23 2.96 15.02 -13.34
C LEU A 23 1.47 14.72 -13.32
N PHE A 24 0.72 15.40 -14.18
CA PHE A 24 -0.69 15.15 -14.40
C PHE A 24 -0.88 14.06 -15.45
N THR A 25 -1.81 13.16 -15.22
CA THR A 25 -2.14 12.08 -16.13
C THR A 25 -3.65 11.98 -16.32
N ALA A 26 -4.06 11.75 -17.57
CA ALA A 26 -5.41 11.34 -17.88
C ALA A 26 -5.36 9.95 -18.53
N ARG A 27 -6.19 9.03 -18.08
CA ARG A 27 -6.28 7.66 -18.60
C ARG A 27 -7.69 7.30 -19.02
N ASP A 28 -7.81 6.40 -19.97
CA ASP A 28 -9.05 5.65 -20.16
C ASP A 28 -9.18 4.63 -19.03
N CYS A 29 -10.17 4.81 -18.16
CA CYS A 29 -10.44 3.91 -17.05
C CYS A 29 -10.93 2.53 -17.51
N LEU A 30 -11.50 2.42 -18.72
CA LEU A 30 -12.01 1.14 -19.24
C LEU A 30 -10.89 0.27 -19.79
N GLN A 31 -10.00 0.84 -20.60
CA GLN A 31 -8.92 0.10 -21.27
C GLN A 31 -7.57 0.19 -20.54
N GLY A 32 -7.43 1.10 -19.56
CA GLY A 32 -6.17 1.33 -18.86
C GLY A 32 -5.10 2.04 -19.69
N ILE A 33 -5.49 2.71 -20.79
CA ILE A 33 -4.57 3.40 -21.69
C ILE A 33 -4.36 4.84 -21.21
N VAL A 34 -3.12 5.29 -21.15
CA VAL A 34 -2.79 6.70 -20.88
C VAL A 34 -3.16 7.55 -22.10
N LEU A 35 -4.02 8.53 -21.90
CA LEU A 35 -4.49 9.46 -22.92
C LEU A 35 -3.59 10.70 -23.03
N CYS A 36 -3.10 11.18 -21.89
CA CYS A 36 -2.05 12.19 -21.82
C CYS A 36 -1.26 12.09 -20.51
N ALA A 37 -0.03 12.61 -20.54
CA ALA A 37 0.81 12.80 -19.38
C ALA A 37 1.54 14.13 -19.57
N GLU A 38 1.26 15.10 -18.70
CA GLU A 38 1.73 16.47 -18.84
C GLU A 38 2.39 16.93 -17.54
N LYS A 39 3.53 17.62 -17.68
CA LYS A 39 4.22 18.25 -16.56
C LYS A 39 3.62 19.64 -16.36
N MET A 40 3.12 19.96 -15.16
CA MET A 40 2.48 21.24 -14.87
C MET A 40 2.89 21.83 -13.51
N PRO A 41 2.92 23.16 -13.35
CA PRO A 41 3.32 23.79 -12.09
C PRO A 41 2.36 23.50 -10.92
N SER A 42 1.08 23.29 -11.22
CA SER A 42 0.05 22.97 -10.23
C SER A 42 -1.19 22.38 -10.91
N GLU A 43 -2.11 21.81 -10.12
CA GLU A 43 -3.45 21.36 -10.54
C GLU A 43 -4.45 22.53 -10.69
N ALA A 44 -3.97 23.78 -10.79
CA ALA A 44 -4.85 24.90 -11.02
C ALA A 44 -5.57 24.77 -12.38
N SER A 45 -6.82 25.24 -12.42
CA SER A 45 -7.69 25.11 -13.58
C SER A 45 -7.10 25.69 -14.88
N GLU A 46 -6.24 26.71 -14.77
CA GLU A 46 -5.55 27.33 -15.91
C GLU A 46 -4.54 26.40 -16.61
N TYR A 47 -4.00 25.41 -15.89
CA TYR A 47 -3.09 24.40 -16.45
C TYR A 47 -3.82 23.16 -16.92
N ILE A 48 -4.88 22.74 -16.21
CA ILE A 48 -5.66 21.55 -16.57
C ILE A 48 -6.52 21.81 -17.82
N LYS A 49 -7.15 22.98 -17.93
CA LYS A 49 -8.12 23.27 -18.99
C LYS A 49 -7.56 23.08 -20.41
N PRO A 50 -6.37 23.62 -20.77
CA PRO A 50 -5.80 23.42 -22.10
C PRO A 50 -5.54 21.93 -22.43
N VAL A 51 -5.11 21.14 -21.44
CA VAL A 51 -4.89 19.69 -21.62
C VAL A 51 -6.20 18.98 -21.95
N MET A 52 -7.26 19.30 -21.20
CA MET A 52 -8.59 18.71 -21.41
C MET A 52 -9.22 19.15 -22.74
N GLU A 53 -9.04 20.40 -23.16
CA GLU A 53 -9.47 20.90 -24.47
C GLU A 53 -8.75 20.16 -25.60
N GLY A 54 -7.44 19.93 -25.47
CA GLY A 54 -6.66 19.15 -26.42
C GLY A 54 -7.10 17.68 -26.51
N LEU A 55 -7.46 17.06 -25.38
CA LEU A 55 -8.06 15.72 -25.37
C LEU A 55 -9.41 15.69 -26.09
N LYS A 56 -10.27 16.69 -25.85
CA LYS A 56 -11.57 16.81 -26.51
C LYS A 56 -11.43 16.95 -28.03
N GLU A 57 -10.49 17.77 -28.49
CA GLU A 57 -10.23 17.96 -29.92
C GLU A 57 -9.82 16.63 -30.58
N LYS A 58 -8.94 15.86 -29.92
CA LYS A 58 -8.39 14.61 -30.47
C LYS A 58 -9.37 13.44 -30.39
N LEU A 59 -10.13 13.31 -29.31
CA LEU A 59 -10.87 12.10 -28.95
C LEU A 59 -12.40 12.30 -28.91
N GLY A 60 -12.87 13.55 -28.88
CA GLY A 60 -14.27 13.90 -28.72
C GLY A 60 -14.72 13.92 -27.26
N ASN A 61 -16.02 13.73 -27.03
CA ASN A 61 -16.57 13.64 -25.68
C ASN A 61 -16.40 12.20 -25.13
N PRO A 62 -15.94 12.03 -23.88
CA PRO A 62 -15.99 10.75 -23.19
C PRO A 62 -17.41 10.42 -22.71
N LEU A 63 -17.60 9.20 -22.24
CA LEU A 63 -18.84 8.73 -21.63
C LEU A 63 -19.06 9.31 -20.23
N ALA A 64 -17.98 9.46 -19.48
CA ALA A 64 -17.92 10.04 -18.15
C ALA A 64 -16.49 10.49 -17.84
N ILE A 65 -16.35 11.31 -16.80
CA ILE A 65 -15.06 11.75 -16.27
C ILE A 65 -15.05 11.46 -14.78
N ILE A 66 -14.04 10.76 -14.31
CA ILE A 66 -13.76 10.48 -12.91
C ILE A 66 -12.69 11.47 -12.46
N VAL A 67 -13.06 12.30 -11.49
CA VAL A 67 -12.18 13.32 -10.90
C VAL A 67 -11.98 13.04 -9.43
N ASP A 68 -10.91 13.59 -8.88
CA ASP A 68 -10.79 13.65 -7.43
C ASP A 68 -11.84 14.60 -6.82
N MET A 69 -12.06 14.52 -5.50
CA MET A 69 -13.04 15.34 -4.77
C MET A 69 -12.63 16.83 -4.68
N HIS A 70 -11.51 17.22 -5.29
CA HIS A 70 -11.05 18.60 -5.36
C HIS A 70 -11.91 19.44 -6.32
N ARG A 71 -12.45 20.56 -5.82
CA ARG A 71 -13.44 21.39 -6.54
C ARG A 71 -12.94 21.97 -7.88
N GLY A 72 -11.63 22.09 -8.08
CA GLY A 72 -11.02 22.74 -9.25
C GLY A 72 -11.14 21.92 -10.54
N GLU A 73 -10.88 20.61 -10.46
CA GLU A 73 -10.86 19.71 -11.61
C GLU A 73 -12.25 19.47 -12.18
N GLY A 74 -13.21 19.20 -11.29
CA GLY A 74 -14.60 18.96 -11.68
C GLY A 74 -15.20 20.14 -12.43
N LYS A 75 -14.88 21.37 -12.02
CA LYS A 75 -15.32 22.59 -12.72
C LYS A 75 -14.75 22.68 -14.13
N VAL A 76 -13.45 22.43 -14.30
CA VAL A 76 -12.81 22.40 -15.63
C VAL A 76 -13.47 21.36 -16.52
N CYS A 77 -13.76 20.18 -15.98
CA CYS A 77 -14.40 19.11 -16.74
C CYS A 77 -15.82 19.50 -17.20
N LEU A 78 -16.62 20.13 -16.33
CA LEU A 78 -17.95 20.61 -16.68
C LEU A 78 -17.91 21.71 -17.75
N ASP A 79 -16.91 22.61 -17.69
CA ASP A 79 -16.73 23.68 -18.67
C ASP A 79 -16.28 23.13 -20.04
N VAL A 80 -15.32 22.19 -20.05
CA VAL A 80 -14.75 21.62 -21.29
C VAL A 80 -15.68 20.59 -21.92
N PHE A 81 -16.40 19.78 -21.12
CA PHE A 81 -17.26 18.69 -21.58
C PHE A 81 -18.72 18.88 -21.12
N PRO A 82 -19.43 19.90 -21.64
CA PRO A 82 -20.81 20.15 -21.24
C PRO A 82 -21.71 18.95 -21.56
N GLY A 83 -22.49 18.51 -20.57
CA GLY A 83 -23.41 17.38 -20.66
C GLY A 83 -22.77 16.01 -20.45
N VAL A 84 -21.45 15.92 -20.23
CA VAL A 84 -20.78 14.68 -19.83
C VAL A 84 -20.86 14.53 -18.30
N PRO A 85 -21.26 13.36 -17.79
CA PRO A 85 -21.23 13.08 -16.35
C PRO A 85 -19.83 13.21 -15.75
N VAL A 86 -19.72 13.98 -14.67
CA VAL A 86 -18.51 14.09 -13.83
C VAL A 86 -18.80 13.38 -12.52
N ILE A 87 -17.97 12.40 -12.17
CA ILE A 87 -18.16 11.45 -11.08
C ILE A 87 -16.96 11.56 -10.14
N GLU A 88 -17.20 11.48 -8.84
CA GLU A 88 -16.15 11.45 -7.83
C GLU A 88 -15.44 10.08 -7.81
N CYS A 89 -14.13 10.09 -7.58
CA CYS A 89 -13.34 8.88 -7.46
C CYS A 89 -13.69 8.11 -6.18
N ASN A 90 -14.26 6.91 -6.33
CA ASN A 90 -14.57 6.03 -5.20
C ASN A 90 -13.34 5.67 -4.35
N TYR A 91 -12.14 5.64 -4.95
CA TYR A 91 -10.93 5.36 -4.20
C TYR A 91 -10.65 6.46 -3.17
N HIS A 92 -10.60 7.73 -3.59
CA HIS A 92 -10.39 8.85 -2.67
C HIS A 92 -11.55 9.01 -1.68
N PHE A 93 -12.79 8.76 -2.11
CA PHE A 93 -13.93 8.72 -1.19
C PHE A 93 -13.75 7.69 -0.08
N LEU A 94 -13.37 6.45 -0.42
CA LEU A 94 -13.12 5.41 0.57
C LEU A 94 -11.87 5.67 1.40
N ASP A 95 -10.85 6.33 0.84
CA ASP A 95 -9.67 6.77 1.58
C ASP A 95 -10.07 7.79 2.66
N ASP A 96 -10.83 8.82 2.31
CA ASP A 96 -11.31 9.82 3.26
C ASP A 96 -12.22 9.22 4.33
N VAL A 97 -13.17 8.38 3.94
CA VAL A 97 -14.07 7.68 4.88
C VAL A 97 -13.28 6.77 5.81
N GLY A 98 -12.32 6.01 5.28
CA GLY A 98 -11.49 5.13 6.07
C GLY A 98 -10.59 5.90 7.05
N ASN A 99 -10.00 7.01 6.61
CA ASN A 99 -9.26 7.92 7.49
C ASN A 99 -10.19 8.46 8.59
N TYR A 100 -11.39 8.90 8.25
CA TYR A 100 -12.35 9.42 9.22
C TYR A 100 -12.76 8.39 10.28
N ILE A 101 -12.99 7.14 9.87
CA ILE A 101 -13.49 6.09 10.76
C ILE A 101 -12.37 5.45 11.60
N LEU A 102 -11.16 5.27 11.04
CA LEU A 102 -10.14 4.40 11.64
C LEU A 102 -8.94 5.13 12.25
N SER A 103 -8.76 6.43 11.97
CA SER A 103 -7.49 7.11 12.31
C SER A 103 -7.20 7.14 13.80
N ALA A 104 -8.20 7.34 14.66
CA ALA A 104 -8.00 7.47 16.10
C ALA A 104 -7.51 6.15 16.70
N GLU A 105 -8.28 5.08 16.49
CA GLU A 105 -8.02 3.73 17.02
C GLU A 105 -6.75 3.14 16.40
N TYR A 106 -6.52 3.36 15.10
CA TYR A 106 -5.33 2.87 14.43
C TYR A 106 -4.07 3.58 14.92
N THR A 107 -4.15 4.89 15.19
CA THR A 107 -3.06 5.66 15.78
C THR A 107 -2.76 5.22 17.20
N GLU A 108 -3.80 4.98 18.01
CA GLU A 108 -3.66 4.45 19.36
C GLU A 108 -2.97 3.08 19.36
N LEU A 109 -3.44 2.15 18.53
CA LEU A 109 -2.82 0.83 18.37
C LEU A 109 -1.35 0.94 17.95
N ARG A 110 -1.05 1.74 16.92
CA ARG A 110 0.32 1.98 16.46
C ARG A 110 1.18 2.49 17.60
N ASN A 111 0.71 3.49 18.35
CA ASN A 111 1.47 4.09 19.44
C ASN A 111 1.69 3.10 20.59
N ALA A 112 0.66 2.34 20.97
CA ALA A 112 0.77 1.28 21.97
C ALA A 112 1.87 0.27 21.61
N LEU A 113 1.91 -0.21 20.36
CA LEU A 113 2.90 -1.20 19.90
C LEU A 113 4.32 -0.62 19.71
N THR A 114 4.45 0.69 19.51
CA THR A 114 5.73 1.32 19.12
C THR A 114 6.35 2.15 20.25
N SER A 115 5.73 3.26 20.65
CA SER A 115 6.29 4.19 21.64
C SER A 115 5.87 3.87 23.07
N GLY A 116 4.63 3.40 23.26
CA GLY A 116 4.07 3.07 24.57
C GLY A 116 4.73 1.84 25.20
N MET A 117 4.39 0.65 24.69
CA MET A 117 4.90 -0.62 25.23
C MET A 117 6.26 -1.03 24.62
N LYS A 118 6.70 -0.36 23.55
CA LYS A 118 7.97 -0.66 22.87
C LYS A 118 8.07 -2.11 22.37
N ILE A 119 6.94 -2.74 22.05
CA ILE A 119 6.88 -4.13 21.57
C ILE A 119 7.69 -4.29 20.28
N LYS A 120 7.45 -3.42 19.29
CA LYS A 120 8.16 -3.49 18.00
C LYS A 120 9.68 -3.39 18.19
N SER A 121 10.16 -2.48 19.04
CA SER A 121 11.59 -2.29 19.26
C SER A 121 12.20 -3.42 20.08
N ALA A 122 11.49 -3.98 21.05
CA ALA A 122 11.91 -5.17 21.78
C ALA A 122 12.09 -6.37 20.84
N ILE A 123 11.09 -6.68 20.02
CA ILE A 123 11.15 -7.77 19.03
C ILE A 123 12.28 -7.53 18.02
N THR A 124 12.48 -6.28 17.58
CA THR A 124 13.58 -5.91 16.68
C THR A 124 14.96 -6.12 17.33
N ARG A 125 15.10 -5.82 18.63
CA ARG A 125 16.34 -6.08 19.36
C ARG A 125 16.59 -7.57 19.48
N THR A 126 15.57 -8.35 19.85
CA THR A 126 15.66 -9.82 19.92
C THR A 126 16.06 -10.42 18.57
N LEU A 127 15.52 -9.92 17.45
CA LEU A 127 15.94 -10.37 16.12
C LEU A 127 17.46 -10.17 15.90
N LYS A 128 17.99 -9.00 16.26
CA LYS A 128 19.42 -8.69 16.09
C LYS A 128 20.30 -9.58 16.96
N GLU A 129 19.89 -9.84 18.19
CA GLU A 129 20.59 -10.75 19.11
C GLU A 129 20.62 -12.19 18.55
N LEU A 130 19.46 -12.69 18.09
CA LEU A 130 19.33 -14.00 17.45
C LEU A 130 20.18 -14.09 16.18
N GLN A 131 20.12 -13.07 15.32
CA GLN A 131 20.92 -12.99 14.09
C GLN A 131 22.42 -13.05 14.39
N HIS A 132 22.88 -12.33 15.42
CA HIS A 132 24.27 -12.37 15.84
C HIS A 132 24.67 -13.78 16.33
N MET A 133 23.81 -14.48 17.07
CA MET A 133 24.08 -15.86 17.50
C MET A 133 24.11 -16.84 16.33
N VAL A 134 23.20 -16.71 15.37
CA VAL A 134 23.20 -17.54 14.14
C VAL A 134 24.51 -17.37 13.39
N ILE A 135 24.95 -16.13 13.15
CA ILE A 135 26.19 -15.85 12.41
C ILE A 135 27.41 -16.33 13.18
N LYS A 136 27.48 -16.04 14.48
CA LYS A 136 28.64 -16.38 15.32
C LYS A 136 28.88 -17.89 15.42
N ASN A 137 27.82 -18.68 15.46
CA ASN A 137 27.91 -20.14 15.62
C ASN A 137 27.76 -20.90 14.29
N GLU A 138 27.70 -20.19 13.16
CA GLU A 138 27.58 -20.77 11.82
C GLU A 138 26.36 -21.71 11.66
N TYR A 139 25.24 -21.37 12.29
CA TYR A 139 24.02 -22.19 12.25
C TYR A 139 23.33 -22.19 10.89
N ASP A 140 22.91 -23.36 10.43
CA ASP A 140 22.19 -23.52 9.16
C ASP A 140 20.68 -23.36 9.36
N VAL A 141 20.25 -22.09 9.39
CA VAL A 141 18.83 -21.73 9.53
C VAL A 141 18.01 -22.25 8.35
N ASP A 142 18.58 -22.33 7.14
CA ASP A 142 17.87 -22.78 5.95
C ASP A 142 17.57 -24.28 6.00
N GLN A 143 18.52 -25.08 6.49
CA GLN A 143 18.29 -26.51 6.77
C GLN A 143 17.14 -26.70 7.75
N ILE A 144 17.12 -25.92 8.85
CA ILE A 144 16.05 -25.98 9.85
C ILE A 144 14.71 -25.59 9.22
N PHE A 145 14.67 -24.48 8.49
CA PHE A 145 13.46 -24.04 7.80
C PHE A 145 12.93 -25.10 6.83
N HIS A 146 13.82 -25.76 6.08
CA HIS A 146 13.45 -26.84 5.16
C HIS A 146 12.96 -28.10 5.88
N ALA A 147 13.59 -28.48 6.99
CA ALA A 147 13.15 -29.61 7.83
C ALA A 147 11.73 -29.36 8.38
N PHE A 148 11.48 -28.17 8.93
CA PHE A 148 10.14 -27.73 9.37
C PHE A 148 9.11 -27.80 8.25
N LYS A 149 9.43 -27.21 7.08
CA LYS A 149 8.52 -27.18 5.93
C LYS A 149 8.15 -28.58 5.43
N LYS A 150 9.08 -29.53 5.49
CA LYS A 150 8.88 -30.91 5.03
C LYS A 150 8.34 -31.85 6.12
N LYS A 151 8.09 -31.36 7.34
CA LYS A 151 7.76 -32.17 8.53
C LYS A 151 8.76 -33.32 8.75
N GLN A 152 10.01 -33.10 8.37
CA GLN A 152 11.08 -34.06 8.59
C GLN A 152 11.67 -33.80 9.96
N ASN A 153 11.88 -34.86 10.74
CA ASN A 153 12.79 -34.76 11.87
C ASN A 153 14.19 -34.63 11.27
N PRO A 154 14.88 -33.51 11.48
CA PRO A 154 16.26 -33.44 11.07
C PRO A 154 17.07 -34.50 11.84
N GLU A 155 18.09 -35.04 11.20
CA GLU A 155 19.14 -35.78 11.92
C GLU A 155 19.68 -34.89 13.05
N TYR A 156 20.14 -35.49 14.16
CA TYR A 156 20.51 -34.80 15.41
C TYR A 156 20.97 -33.35 15.20
N ILE A 157 20.08 -32.40 15.49
CA ILE A 157 20.41 -30.97 15.54
C ILE A 157 20.74 -30.65 16.99
N ASN A 158 21.81 -29.89 17.20
CA ASN A 158 22.12 -29.34 18.51
C ASN A 158 20.88 -28.56 19.03
N PRO A 159 20.36 -28.86 20.24
CA PRO A 159 19.21 -28.14 20.80
C PRO A 159 19.33 -26.62 20.76
N ASP A 160 20.54 -26.08 20.94
CA ASP A 160 20.78 -24.63 20.88
C ASP A 160 20.62 -24.09 19.46
N GLU A 161 21.18 -24.78 18.46
CA GLU A 161 21.04 -24.43 17.04
C GLU A 161 19.57 -24.45 16.63
N PHE A 162 18.83 -25.49 17.04
CA PHE A 162 17.40 -25.60 16.78
C PHE A 162 16.62 -24.43 17.41
N ASN A 163 16.79 -24.21 18.72
CA ASN A 163 16.03 -23.19 19.45
C ASN A 163 16.32 -21.78 18.96
N ILE A 164 17.59 -21.45 18.70
CA ILE A 164 18.01 -20.13 18.21
C ILE A 164 17.48 -19.91 16.78
N SER A 165 17.60 -20.89 15.91
CA SER A 165 17.16 -20.76 14.51
C SER A 165 15.64 -20.66 14.39
N VAL A 166 14.89 -21.47 15.16
CA VAL A 166 13.42 -21.38 15.22
C VAL A 166 12.98 -20.02 15.76
N SER A 167 13.60 -19.56 16.85
CA SER A 167 13.31 -18.24 17.42
C SER A 167 13.60 -17.13 16.41
N TYR A 168 14.72 -17.22 15.69
CA TYR A 168 15.09 -16.29 14.63
C TYR A 168 14.04 -16.26 13.51
N LEU A 169 13.58 -17.42 13.04
CA LEU A 169 12.56 -17.55 12.01
C LEU A 169 11.21 -16.98 12.45
N ILE A 170 10.76 -17.28 13.68
CA ILE A 170 9.50 -16.76 14.24
C ILE A 170 9.55 -15.25 14.35
N VAL A 171 10.61 -14.70 14.94
CA VAL A 171 10.76 -13.24 15.12
C VAL A 171 10.86 -12.53 13.76
N SER A 172 11.58 -13.12 12.80
CA SER A 172 11.65 -12.63 11.41
C SER A 172 10.28 -12.61 10.73
N TRP A 173 9.49 -13.66 10.95
CA TRP A 173 8.12 -13.73 10.46
C TRP A 173 7.25 -12.63 11.09
N ILE A 174 7.27 -12.45 12.41
CA ILE A 174 6.51 -11.37 13.08
C ILE A 174 6.87 -10.01 12.48
N LEU A 175 8.17 -9.71 12.35
CA LEU A 175 8.63 -8.41 11.83
C LEU A 175 8.38 -8.21 10.33
N SER A 176 8.06 -9.28 9.60
CA SER A 176 7.63 -9.23 8.20
C SER A 176 6.15 -8.89 8.03
N TYR A 177 5.45 -8.43 9.08
CA TYR A 177 4.01 -8.11 9.07
C TYR A 177 3.55 -7.19 7.92
N ARG A 178 4.41 -6.28 7.44
CA ARG A 178 4.05 -5.37 6.34
C ARG A 178 3.82 -6.08 5.01
N LYS A 179 4.28 -7.33 4.86
CA LYS A 179 4.01 -8.12 3.66
C LYS A 179 2.53 -8.51 3.53
N ASP A 180 1.74 -8.41 4.60
CA ASP A 180 0.29 -8.66 4.57
C ASP A 180 -0.50 -7.51 3.91
N SER A 181 0.14 -6.35 3.70
CA SER A 181 -0.52 -5.16 3.18
C SER A 181 -0.76 -5.16 1.66
N ASN A 182 -0.27 -6.14 0.89
CA ASN A 182 -0.38 -6.19 -0.57
C ASN A 182 0.05 -4.91 -1.34
N GLY A 183 0.84 -4.03 -0.71
CA GLY A 183 1.22 -2.72 -1.27
C GLY A 183 0.25 -1.58 -0.95
N ASP A 184 -0.90 -1.89 -0.37
CA ASP A 184 -1.89 -0.90 0.04
C ASP A 184 -1.43 -0.12 1.28
N ARG A 185 -1.91 1.11 1.38
CA ARG A 185 -1.66 2.00 2.51
C ARG A 185 -2.87 2.04 3.42
N PHE A 186 -2.70 2.56 4.62
CA PHE A 186 -3.83 2.96 5.45
C PHE A 186 -4.70 3.96 4.66
N PRO A 187 -6.03 3.82 4.65
CA PRO A 187 -6.85 2.94 5.49
C PRO A 187 -7.15 1.55 4.90
N PHE A 188 -6.78 1.29 3.65
CA PHE A 188 -7.01 0.00 2.97
C PHE A 188 -6.17 -1.14 3.56
N SER A 189 -5.04 -0.82 4.19
CA SER A 189 -4.24 -1.76 4.97
C SER A 189 -3.95 -1.28 6.39
N LEU A 190 -3.91 -2.23 7.33
CA LEU A 190 -3.71 -1.99 8.76
C LEU A 190 -2.46 -2.71 9.28
N PRO A 191 -1.24 -2.41 8.79
CA PRO A 191 -0.04 -3.17 9.11
C PRO A 191 0.25 -3.27 10.63
N TYR A 192 -0.10 -2.27 11.44
CA TYR A 192 0.08 -2.40 12.90
C TYR A 192 -0.92 -3.36 13.56
N LEU A 193 -2.11 -3.55 12.98
CA LEU A 193 -3.03 -4.62 13.38
C LEU A 193 -2.45 -5.98 13.01
N ASP A 194 -1.81 -6.10 11.86
CA ASP A 194 -1.17 -7.36 11.44
C ASP A 194 0.03 -7.70 12.32
N LEU A 195 0.84 -6.72 12.71
CA LEU A 195 1.88 -6.90 13.73
C LEU A 195 1.28 -7.45 15.04
N TYR A 196 0.21 -6.84 15.53
CA TYR A 196 -0.47 -7.32 16.75
C TYR A 196 -0.99 -8.75 16.60
N LYS A 197 -1.67 -9.06 15.48
CA LYS A 197 -2.20 -10.40 15.21
C LYS A 197 -1.08 -11.45 15.19
N ARG A 198 0.04 -11.17 14.52
CA ARG A 198 1.21 -12.08 14.47
C ARG A 198 1.85 -12.28 15.83
N CYS A 199 1.99 -11.21 16.64
CA CYS A 199 2.45 -11.34 18.02
C CYS A 199 1.52 -12.22 18.86
N ARG A 200 0.20 -12.07 18.70
CA ARG A 200 -0.81 -12.84 19.44
C ARG A 200 -0.85 -14.31 19.01
N GLU A 201 -0.69 -14.57 17.72
CA GLU A 201 -0.55 -15.93 17.18
C GLU A 201 0.69 -16.62 17.74
N MET A 202 1.85 -15.93 17.62
CA MET A 202 3.07 -16.02 18.43
C MET A 202 2.86 -16.62 19.81
N TYR A 203 2.30 -15.77 20.64
CA TYR A 203 2.08 -15.99 22.05
C TYR A 203 1.25 -17.26 22.32
N ARG A 204 0.17 -17.47 21.55
CA ARG A 204 -0.72 -18.63 21.72
C ARG A 204 -0.07 -19.95 21.38
N GLU A 205 0.80 -19.99 20.36
CA GLU A 205 1.49 -21.24 20.03
C GLU A 205 2.58 -21.55 21.05
N ILE A 206 3.26 -20.54 21.59
CA ILE A 206 4.26 -20.71 22.65
C ILE A 206 3.59 -21.19 23.95
N GLU A 207 2.41 -20.68 24.31
CA GLU A 207 1.69 -21.12 25.52
C GLU A 207 1.21 -22.59 25.48
N LYS A 208 1.19 -23.23 24.30
CA LYS A 208 0.79 -24.64 24.14
C LYS A 208 1.96 -25.62 24.27
N LEU A 209 3.20 -25.12 24.22
CA LEU A 209 4.43 -25.91 24.34
C LEU A 209 4.77 -26.16 25.81
#